data_AF-A0A6A7MFE9-F1
#
_entry.id   AF-A0A6A7MFE9-F1
#
_cell.length_a   1.000
_cell.length_b   1.000
_cell.length_c   1.000
_cell.angle_alpha   90.00
_cell.angle_beta   90.00
_cell.angle_gamma   90.00
#
_symmetry.space_group_name_H-M   'P 1'
#
loop_
_entity.id
_entity.type
_entity.pdbx_description
1 polymer ?
#
loop_
_entity_poly.entity_id
_entity_poly.type
_entity_poly.pdbx_seq_one_letter_code
_entity_poly.pdbx_strand_id
1 'polypeptide(L)'
;MPRVQWPELVASTSSLHLLVASLPVGSADDQATSARTLQMLVRRLLKKLPLTGRHALTISRAQAGHEILCAFENAVDAEQAARAFNATSVEPRAGWANQHTFLLDDEAEERILKAAGPGQSRRARAQRKLTNDR
;
A
#
# COMPACT_ATOMS: atom_id res chain seq x y z
N MET A 1 4.85 0.80 -13.94
CA MET A 1 3.54 0.16 -13.71
C MET A 1 2.45 1.23 -13.54
N PRO A 2 1.31 1.15 -14.25
CA PRO A 2 0.25 2.14 -14.16
C PRO A 2 -0.57 1.95 -12.89
N ARG A 3 -0.56 2.97 -12.02
CA ARG A 3 -1.59 3.12 -11.01
C ARG A 3 -2.78 3.79 -11.68
N VAL A 4 -3.96 3.17 -11.55
CA VAL A 4 -5.23 3.71 -12.02
C VAL A 4 -6.06 4.22 -10.85
N GLN A 5 -7.18 4.89 -11.14
CA GLN A 5 -8.11 5.28 -10.07
C GLN A 5 -8.87 4.06 -9.57
N TRP A 6 -9.23 4.07 -8.28
CA TRP A 6 -9.95 2.95 -7.67
C TRP A 6 -11.27 2.62 -8.38
N PRO A 7 -12.16 3.60 -8.66
CA PRO A 7 -13.43 3.30 -9.35
C PRO A 7 -13.21 2.76 -10.76
N GLU A 8 -12.18 3.24 -11.46
CA GLU A 8 -11.82 2.79 -12.80
C GLU A 8 -11.42 1.31 -12.82
N LEU A 9 -10.59 0.88 -11.86
CA LEU A 9 -10.16 -0.52 -11.79
C LEU A 9 -11.31 -1.44 -11.37
N VAL A 10 -12.05 -1.08 -10.33
CA VAL A 10 -13.14 -1.90 -9.80
C VAL A 10 -14.31 -2.03 -10.77
N ALA A 11 -14.53 -1.04 -11.64
CA ALA A 11 -15.53 -1.12 -12.69
C ALA A 11 -15.09 -1.97 -13.90
N SER A 12 -13.80 -2.25 -14.08
CA SER A 12 -13.30 -2.80 -15.34
C SER A 12 -13.33 -4.33 -15.45
N THR A 13 -13.43 -5.08 -14.35
CA THR A 13 -13.17 -6.52 -14.38
C THR A 13 -13.84 -7.29 -13.24
N SER A 14 -14.32 -8.52 -13.51
CA SER A 14 -14.99 -9.40 -12.55
C SER A 14 -14.05 -10.29 -11.72
N SER A 15 -12.73 -10.11 -11.81
CA SER A 15 -11.74 -11.03 -11.23
C SER A 15 -10.54 -10.28 -10.63
N LEU A 16 -10.81 -9.25 -9.83
CA LEU A 16 -9.75 -8.50 -9.14
C LEU A 16 -9.32 -9.20 -7.85
N HIS A 17 -8.09 -8.92 -7.44
CA HIS A 17 -7.48 -9.47 -6.24
C HIS A 17 -7.20 -8.35 -5.24
N LEU A 18 -7.40 -8.64 -3.95
CA LEU A 18 -7.38 -7.63 -2.89
C LEU A 18 -6.26 -7.89 -1.88
N LEU A 19 -5.54 -6.84 -1.52
CA LEU A 19 -4.71 -6.80 -0.31
C LEU A 19 -5.28 -5.74 0.63
N VAL A 20 -5.54 -6.14 1.88
CA VAL A 20 -6.10 -5.29 2.93
C VAL A 20 -5.07 -5.09 4.03
N ALA A 21 -4.65 -3.84 4.23
CA ALA A 21 -3.88 -3.46 5.41
C ALA A 21 -4.83 -2.88 6.46
N SER A 22 -4.99 -3.57 7.58
CA SER A 22 -5.79 -3.08 8.71
C SER A 22 -4.92 -2.19 9.59
N LEU A 23 -5.43 -1.03 9.99
CA LEU A 23 -4.74 -0.16 10.95
C LEU A 23 -5.15 -0.53 12.38
N PRO A 24 -4.24 -0.38 13.37
CA PRO A 24 -4.59 -0.49 14.78
C PRO A 24 -5.69 0.52 15.17
N VAL A 25 -6.55 0.12 16.10
CA VAL A 25 -7.61 0.99 16.64
C VAL A 25 -6.98 2.10 17.48
N GLY A 26 -7.22 3.36 17.09
CA GLY A 26 -6.77 4.56 17.81
C GLY A 26 -7.84 5.65 17.85
N SER A 27 -7.50 6.88 18.26
CA SER A 27 -8.43 8.01 18.17
C SER A 27 -8.78 8.31 16.70
N ALA A 28 -10.02 8.74 16.41
CA ALA A 28 -10.49 8.89 15.03
C ALA A 28 -9.69 9.92 14.19
N ASP A 29 -9.25 11.01 14.82
CA ASP A 29 -8.47 12.06 14.17
C ASP A 29 -7.02 11.62 13.90
N ASP A 30 -6.42 10.87 14.83
CA ASP A 30 -5.09 10.29 14.65
C ASP A 30 -5.11 9.24 13.53
N GLN A 31 -6.17 8.42 13.45
CA GLN A 31 -6.29 7.38 12.44
C GLN A 31 -6.34 7.92 11.01
N ALA A 32 -7.02 9.04 10.76
CA ALA A 32 -7.12 9.59 9.40
C ALA A 32 -5.78 10.14 8.87
N THR A 33 -5.02 10.81 9.75
CA THR A 33 -3.69 11.33 9.43
C THR A 33 -2.70 10.18 9.26
N SER A 34 -2.73 9.20 10.16
CA SER A 34 -1.92 7.99 10.09
C SER A 34 -2.22 7.17 8.83
N ALA A 35 -3.49 7.01 8.45
CA ALA A 35 -3.87 6.26 7.25
C ALA A 35 -3.29 6.83 5.95
N ARG A 36 -3.19 8.15 5.82
CA ARG A 36 -2.56 8.77 4.64
C ARG A 36 -1.06 8.50 4.60
N THR A 37 -0.36 8.68 5.73
CA THR A 37 1.08 8.42 5.85
C THR A 37 1.39 6.95 5.56
N LEU A 38 0.63 6.04 6.16
CA LEU A 38 0.75 4.61 5.95
C LEU A 38 0.38 4.20 4.52
N GLN A 39 -0.61 4.83 3.89
CA GLN A 39 -0.89 4.62 2.46
C GLN A 39 0.31 5.00 1.60
N MET A 40 1.01 6.10 1.90
CA MET A 40 2.23 6.46 1.16
C MET A 40 3.32 5.39 1.33
N LEU A 41 3.46 4.84 2.54
CA LEU A 41 4.42 3.79 2.84
C LEU A 41 4.13 2.50 2.06
N VAL A 42 2.88 2.02 2.09
CA VAL A 42 2.42 0.87 1.28
C VAL A 42 2.70 1.12 -0.20
N ARG A 43 2.30 2.29 -0.71
CA ARG A 43 2.50 2.68 -2.11
C ARG A 43 3.97 2.71 -2.49
N ARG A 44 4.86 3.05 -1.56
CA ARG A 44 6.29 3.10 -1.77
C ARG A 44 6.91 1.71 -1.90
N LEU A 45 6.47 0.74 -1.11
CA LEU A 45 6.91 -0.64 -1.25
C LEU A 45 6.37 -1.25 -2.55
N LEU A 46 5.09 -1.04 -2.88
CA LEU A 46 4.50 -1.54 -4.13
C LEU A 46 5.28 -1.07 -5.38
N LYS A 47 5.80 0.17 -5.39
CA LYS A 47 6.64 0.69 -6.48
C LYS A 47 7.96 -0.05 -6.67
N LYS A 48 8.43 -0.81 -5.69
CA LYS A 48 9.67 -1.61 -5.78
C LYS A 48 9.43 -3.04 -6.24
N LEU A 49 8.20 -3.51 -6.15
CA LEU A 49 7.87 -4.87 -6.55
C LEU A 49 7.79 -4.94 -8.09
N PRO A 50 8.20 -6.06 -8.69
CA PRO A 50 8.16 -6.26 -10.14
C PRO A 50 6.74 -6.59 -10.63
N LEU A 51 5.79 -5.73 -10.28
CA LEU A 51 4.37 -5.89 -10.60
C LEU A 51 4.10 -5.48 -12.05
N THR A 52 3.21 -6.23 -12.72
CA THR A 52 3.05 -6.16 -14.18
C THR A 52 1.69 -5.61 -14.64
N GLY A 53 0.63 -5.84 -13.87
CA GLY A 53 -0.75 -5.43 -14.18
C GLY A 53 -1.12 -4.02 -13.72
N ARG A 54 -2.41 -3.67 -13.82
CA ARG A 54 -2.95 -2.45 -13.21
C ARG A 54 -3.18 -2.67 -11.71
N HIS A 55 -3.02 -1.60 -10.94
CA HIS A 55 -3.36 -1.61 -9.53
C HIS A 55 -3.98 -0.27 -9.09
N ALA A 56 -4.76 -0.31 -8.01
CA ALA A 56 -5.33 0.87 -7.37
C ALA A 56 -5.18 0.79 -5.86
N LEU A 57 -5.11 1.95 -5.20
CA LEU A 57 -5.11 2.05 -3.74
C LEU A 57 -6.20 3.01 -3.28
N THR A 58 -6.90 2.65 -2.22
CA THR A 58 -7.83 3.54 -1.51
C THR A 58 -7.72 3.36 0.01
N ILE A 59 -8.25 4.30 0.77
CA ILE A 59 -8.46 4.18 2.20
C ILE A 59 -9.97 3.96 2.39
N SER A 60 -10.33 2.91 3.11
CA SER A 60 -11.70 2.62 3.51
C SER A 60 -11.87 2.83 5.01
N ARG A 61 -13.08 3.16 5.44
CA ARG A 61 -13.49 3.07 6.85
C ARG A 61 -14.24 1.76 7.01
N ALA A 62 -13.71 0.87 7.85
CA ALA A 62 -14.37 -0.35 8.30
C ALA A 62 -14.91 -0.15 9.72
N GLN A 63 -15.75 -1.08 10.19
CA GLN A 63 -16.32 -1.01 11.55
C GLN A 63 -15.23 -1.02 12.65
N ALA A 64 -14.10 -1.67 12.38
CA ALA A 64 -12.97 -1.80 13.30
C ALA A 64 -11.88 -0.72 13.10
N GLY A 65 -12.11 0.31 12.27
CA GLY A 65 -11.14 1.38 12.02
C GLY A 65 -10.86 1.60 10.54
N HIS A 66 -9.75 2.27 10.24
CA HIS A 66 -9.33 2.50 8.86
C HIS A 66 -8.63 1.29 8.24
N GLU A 67 -8.89 1.04 6.96
CA GLU A 67 -8.21 0.03 6.15
C GLU A 67 -7.58 0.69 4.93
N ILE A 68 -6.39 0.23 4.53
CA ILE A 68 -5.83 0.54 3.22
C ILE A 68 -6.11 -0.65 2.31
N LEU A 69 -6.84 -0.39 1.22
CA LEU A 69 -7.18 -1.41 0.24
C LEU A 69 -6.29 -1.23 -0.98
N CYS A 70 -5.66 -2.31 -1.43
CA CYS A 70 -4.91 -2.37 -2.68
C CYS A 70 -5.54 -3.42 -3.60
N ALA A 71 -6.04 -2.97 -4.75
CA ALA A 71 -6.63 -3.83 -5.76
C ALA A 71 -5.61 -4.11 -6.87
N PHE A 72 -5.56 -5.35 -7.33
CA PHE A 72 -4.69 -5.82 -8.40
C PHE A 72 -5.50 -6.52 -9.47
N GLU A 73 -5.14 -6.28 -10.72
CA GLU A 73 -5.71 -6.97 -11.88
C GLU A 73 -5.28 -8.44 -11.95
N ASN A 74 -4.03 -8.74 -11.54
CA ASN A 74 -3.44 -10.07 -11.66
C ASN A 74 -3.23 -10.73 -10.29
N ALA A 75 -3.53 -12.03 -10.20
CA ALA A 75 -3.30 -12.85 -9.00
C ALA A 75 -1.83 -12.83 -8.58
N VAL A 76 -0.92 -12.98 -9.54
CA VAL A 76 0.53 -13.01 -9.30
C VAL A 76 1.03 -11.72 -8.64
N ASP A 77 0.52 -10.56 -9.07
CA ASP A 77 0.88 -9.28 -8.48
C ASP A 77 0.38 -9.17 -7.03
N ALA A 78 -0.85 -9.63 -6.77
CA ALA A 78 -1.42 -9.66 -5.43
C ALA A 78 -0.64 -10.60 -4.50
N GLU A 79 -0.22 -11.77 -4.97
CA GLU A 79 0.59 -12.72 -4.20
C GLU A 79 1.99 -12.17 -3.90
N GLN A 80 2.63 -11.52 -4.88
CA GLN A 80 3.92 -10.87 -4.68
C GLN A 80 3.83 -9.76 -3.64
N ALA A 81 2.78 -8.93 -3.73
CA ALA A 81 2.51 -7.92 -2.72
C ALA A 81 2.26 -8.56 -1.36
N ALA A 82 1.40 -9.57 -1.27
CA ALA A 82 1.10 -10.27 -0.02
C ALA A 82 2.37 -10.80 0.64
N ARG A 83 3.26 -11.46 -0.11
CA ARG A 83 4.56 -11.93 0.41
C ARG A 83 5.43 -10.79 0.93
N ALA A 84 5.51 -9.68 0.20
CA ALA A 84 6.31 -8.52 0.60
C ALA A 84 5.79 -7.84 1.89
N PHE A 85 4.47 -7.89 2.12
CA PHE A 85 3.82 -7.36 3.32
C PHE A 85 3.64 -8.39 4.44
N ASN A 86 4.10 -9.63 4.25
CA ASN A 86 3.83 -10.75 5.16
C ASN A 86 2.33 -10.95 5.44
N ALA A 87 1.51 -10.81 4.41
CA ALA A 87 0.06 -10.93 4.48
C ALA A 87 -0.39 -12.38 4.37
N THR A 88 -1.48 -12.69 5.07
CA THR A 88 -2.10 -14.01 5.09
C THR A 88 -3.27 -14.05 4.11
N SER A 89 -3.43 -15.16 3.38
CA SER A 89 -4.62 -15.39 2.56
C SER A 89 -5.84 -15.63 3.44
N VAL A 90 -6.97 -15.01 3.10
CA VAL A 90 -8.23 -15.13 3.82
C VAL A 90 -9.39 -15.28 2.84
N GLU A 91 -10.56 -15.62 3.37
CA GLU A 91 -11.78 -15.68 2.56
C GLU A 91 -12.02 -14.32 1.87
N PRO A 92 -12.23 -14.28 0.53
CA PRO A 92 -12.43 -13.04 -0.19
C PRO A 92 -13.76 -12.35 0.18
N ARG A 93 -13.74 -11.03 0.28
CA ARG A 93 -14.97 -10.22 0.26
C ARG A 93 -15.73 -10.47 -1.05
N ALA A 94 -17.06 -10.36 -0.99
CA ALA A 94 -17.91 -10.51 -2.18
C ALA A 94 -17.43 -9.59 -3.32
N GLY A 95 -17.30 -10.15 -4.53
CA GLY A 95 -16.81 -9.45 -5.71
C GLY A 95 -15.29 -9.45 -5.89
N TRP A 96 -14.52 -10.11 -5.02
CA TRP A 96 -13.07 -10.28 -5.16
C TRP A 96 -12.72 -11.74 -5.40
N ALA A 97 -11.76 -11.99 -6.28
CA ALA A 97 -11.31 -13.35 -6.61
C ALA A 97 -10.44 -13.93 -5.49
N ASN A 98 -9.45 -13.17 -5.01
CA ASN A 98 -8.61 -13.53 -3.86
C ASN A 98 -8.48 -12.35 -2.89
N GLN A 99 -8.24 -12.65 -1.62
CA GLN A 99 -7.95 -11.63 -0.61
C GLN A 99 -6.78 -12.05 0.29
N HIS A 100 -5.90 -11.08 0.54
CA HIS A 100 -4.84 -11.17 1.54
C HIS A 100 -5.01 -10.05 2.55
N THR A 101 -4.67 -10.30 3.80
CA THR A 101 -4.73 -9.29 4.87
C THR A 101 -3.49 -9.31 5.74
N PHE A 102 -3.12 -8.14 6.25
CA PHE A 102 -2.09 -7.98 7.26
C PHE A 102 -2.43 -6.81 8.19
N LEU A 103 -1.89 -6.86 9.41
CA LEU A 103 -1.94 -5.73 10.34
C LEU A 103 -0.78 -4.79 10.03
N LEU A 104 -1.08 -3.50 9.87
CA LEU A 104 -0.10 -2.44 9.68
C LEU A 104 0.16 -1.73 11.01
N ASP A 105 0.82 -2.46 11.91
CA ASP A 105 1.33 -1.96 13.19
C ASP A 105 2.74 -1.37 13.05
N ASP A 106 3.31 -0.92 14.17
CA ASP A 106 4.64 -0.30 14.22
C ASP A 106 5.73 -1.26 13.70
N GLU A 107 5.61 -2.56 14.01
CA GLU A 107 6.56 -3.57 13.54
C GLU A 107 6.49 -3.74 12.01
N ALA A 108 5.27 -3.77 11.46
CA ALA A 108 5.04 -3.80 10.03
C ALA A 108 5.53 -2.53 9.35
N GLU A 109 5.30 -1.36 9.93
CA GLU A 109 5.81 -0.09 9.44
C GLU A 109 7.34 -0.12 9.34
N GLU A 110 8.05 -0.52 10.39
CA GLU A 110 9.51 -0.63 10.37
C GLU A 110 10.01 -1.58 9.28
N ARG A 111 9.37 -2.74 9.13
CA ARG A 111 9.73 -3.75 8.13
C ARG A 111 9.54 -3.19 6.71
N ILE A 112 8.43 -2.51 6.47
CA ILE A 112 8.14 -1.87 5.18
C ILE A 112 9.12 -0.74 4.93
N LEU A 113 9.48 0.07 5.92
CA LEU A 113 10.48 1.13 5.78
C LEU A 113 11.85 0.57 5.38
N LYS A 114 12.29 -0.52 6.02
CA LYS A 114 13.53 -1.23 5.69
C LYS A 114 13.50 -1.75 4.24
N ALA A 115 12.42 -2.40 3.82
CA ALA A 115 12.25 -2.93 2.46
C ALA A 115 12.10 -1.82 1.40
N ALA A 116 11.35 -0.76 1.71
CA ALA A 116 11.15 0.41 0.87
C ALA A 116 12.41 1.30 0.77
N GLY A 117 13.42 1.09 1.62
CA GLY A 117 14.70 1.81 1.62
C GLY A 117 14.59 3.28 2.11
N PRO A 118 15.62 4.12 1.95
CA PRO A 118 15.58 5.53 2.39
C PRO A 118 14.66 6.38 1.51
N GLY A 119 13.73 7.12 2.14
CA GLY A 119 12.80 8.02 1.44
C GLY A 119 13.54 8.96 0.50
N GLN A 120 13.04 9.16 -0.72
CA GLN A 120 13.70 10.03 -1.72
C GLN A 120 13.82 11.51 -1.30
N SER A 121 13.31 11.88 -0.12
CA SER A 121 13.26 13.27 0.35
C SER A 121 14.32 13.53 1.42
N ARG A 122 15.61 13.58 1.05
CA ARG A 122 16.64 14.42 1.71
C ARG A 122 17.98 14.50 0.98
N ARG A 123 18.35 13.51 0.15
CA ARG A 123 19.65 13.53 -0.57
C ARG A 123 19.71 14.54 -1.74
N ALA A 124 18.58 14.85 -2.38
CA ALA A 124 18.57 15.77 -3.53
C ALA A 124 18.67 17.27 -3.16
N ARG A 125 18.41 17.67 -1.90
CA ARG A 125 18.45 19.09 -1.47
C ARG A 125 19.74 19.47 -0.75
N ALA A 126 20.50 18.50 -0.25
CA ALA A 126 21.78 18.74 0.43
C ALA A 126 22.96 18.92 -0.53
N GLN A 127 22.87 18.43 -1.78
CA GLN A 127 23.98 18.49 -2.74
C GLN A 127 23.97 19.71 -3.66
N ARG A 128 22.90 20.54 -3.64
CA ARG A 128 22.83 21.79 -4.42
C ARG A 128 23.39 23.03 -3.69
N LYS A 129 23.83 22.90 -2.44
CA LYS A 129 24.43 24.01 -1.66
C LYS A 129 25.96 23.93 -1.50
N LEU A 130 26.62 22.92 -2.09
CA LEU A 130 28.08 22.73 -1.96
C LEU A 130 28.86 22.99 -3.24
N THR A 131 28.22 23.42 -4.33
CA THR A 131 28.88 23.65 -5.63
C THR A 131 28.72 25.07 -6.17
N ASN A 132 28.33 26.05 -5.34
CA ASN A 132 28.20 27.45 -5.80
C ASN A 132 28.94 28.46 -4.91
N ASP A 133 30.01 28.02 -4.26
CA ASP A 133 30.99 28.88 -3.60
C ASP A 133 32.40 28.43 -4.06
N ARG A 134 32.78 28.86 -5.26
CA ARG A 134 34.17 28.99 -5.69
C ARG A 134 34.28 29.85 -6.93
#